data_AF-A0AAW8JAF9-F1
#
_entry.id   AF-A0AAW8JAF9-F1
#
_cell.length_a   1.000
_cell.length_b   1.000
_cell.length_c   1.000
_cell.angle_alpha   90.00
_cell.angle_beta   90.00
_cell.angle_gamma   90.00
#
_symmetry.space_group_name_H-M   'P 1'
#
loop_
_entity.id
_entity.type
_entity.pdbx_description
1 polymer ?
#
loop_
_entity_poly.entity_id
_entity_poly.type
_entity_poly.pdbx_seq_one_letter_code
_entity_poly.pdbx_strand_id
1 'polypeptide(L)'
;MHEQYNNYKYSLIFFILFQTVLILIYFSGTVLVFTDYVWSVLFMAYLVIVYFFRYSCRISLATIFSLFYMTSILFIAGRLLAIFFGFNGILFNVEFFGNRYLGEAEASHLMFYVFSGFVSLEIGLYLSLLVLKEKNIQPVDFKVNKLILSLLLLIFAFYIYYSVQQGILSVISGGYLALYDAQDSSYGFEFSSIIRTLLAASVGLFLVQDDRRMRNIFLFILGGYYFGQFIMGLRGGFICYMLLLFWYNSNYGLKKVNFLKVFTLIICVFIFLTAIFNLVSFRGEVGTETLSDKILGLVYTQGVTLMVFNDSMSVSHYPLVPYFQNFIPGVSLVLSLLGYGVNTYDINFGSFLSYTLDPVLFGLGYGLGWSLFSDAYVYSFGNMILYSVFIVLFSVFINYMQNNVNKNLFLKVIISSLVIPLCFLPRAGLNTVFPLIFYTVIFLLLIIFLNQMLRRER
;
A
#
# COMPACT_ATOMS: atom_id res chain seq x y z
N MET A 1 14.82 -27.55 12.04
CA MET A 1 14.39 -27.39 10.63
C MET A 1 13.24 -28.33 10.26
N HIS A 2 13.31 -29.64 10.52
CA HIS A 2 12.20 -30.57 10.23
C HIS A 2 10.86 -30.22 10.92
N GLU A 3 10.90 -29.84 12.20
CA GLU A 3 9.71 -29.46 12.97
C GLU A 3 9.02 -28.20 12.43
N GLN A 4 9.80 -27.18 12.03
CA GLN A 4 9.27 -25.95 11.43
C GLN A 4 8.64 -26.21 10.06
N TYR A 5 9.24 -27.09 9.26
CA TYR A 5 8.72 -27.45 7.95
C TYR A 5 7.36 -28.16 8.06
N ASN A 6 7.19 -29.01 9.09
CA ASN A 6 5.91 -29.65 9.38
C ASN A 6 4.86 -28.61 9.80
N ASN A 7 5.22 -27.64 10.64
CA ASN A 7 4.31 -26.56 11.04
C ASN A 7 3.83 -25.73 9.83
N TYR A 8 4.70 -25.41 8.87
CA TYR A 8 4.30 -24.69 7.66
C TYR A 8 3.29 -25.47 6.81
N LYS A 9 3.47 -26.79 6.69
CA LYS A 9 2.50 -27.65 5.98
C LYS A 9 1.15 -27.68 6.67
N TYR A 10 1.11 -27.86 7.99
CA TYR A 10 -0.15 -27.88 8.73
C TYR A 10 -0.89 -26.55 8.65
N SER A 11 -0.18 -25.43 8.79
CA SER A 11 -0.75 -24.08 8.59
C SER A 11 -1.32 -23.93 7.18
N LEU A 12 -0.57 -24.34 6.15
CA LEU A 12 -1.04 -24.26 4.76
C LEU A 12 -2.31 -25.07 4.53
N ILE A 13 -2.35 -26.32 5.00
CA ILE A 13 -3.54 -27.19 4.88
C ILE A 13 -4.74 -26.56 5.58
N PHE A 14 -4.57 -26.02 6.78
CA PHE A 14 -5.63 -25.35 7.51
C PHE A 14 -6.22 -24.18 6.71
N PHE A 15 -5.38 -23.27 6.19
CA PHE A 15 -5.88 -22.13 5.43
C PHE A 15 -6.50 -22.54 4.08
N ILE A 16 -6.00 -23.59 3.41
CA ILE A 16 -6.64 -24.13 2.20
C ILE A 16 -8.03 -24.70 2.51
N LEU A 17 -8.18 -25.45 3.61
CA LEU A 17 -9.47 -25.98 4.02
C LEU A 17 -10.44 -24.85 4.37
N PHE A 18 -9.97 -23.84 5.11
CA PHE A 18 -10.77 -22.69 5.47
C PHE A 18 -11.22 -21.89 4.23
N GLN A 19 -10.31 -21.68 3.27
CA GLN A 19 -10.64 -21.06 1.98
C GLN A 19 -11.67 -21.87 1.20
N THR A 20 -11.52 -23.19 1.19
CA THR A 20 -12.47 -24.10 0.52
C THR A 20 -13.86 -23.97 1.11
N VAL A 21 -13.98 -23.91 2.44
CA VAL A 21 -15.26 -23.72 3.14
C VAL A 21 -15.89 -22.37 2.77
N LEU A 22 -15.11 -21.28 2.77
CA LEU A 22 -15.61 -19.96 2.36
C LEU A 22 -16.15 -19.96 0.92
N ILE A 23 -15.42 -20.58 -0.01
CA ILE A 23 -15.82 -20.71 -1.41
C ILE A 23 -17.10 -21.54 -1.55
N LEU A 24 -17.22 -22.65 -0.81
CA LEU A 24 -18.44 -23.48 -0.83
C LEU A 24 -19.66 -22.73 -0.31
N ILE A 25 -19.51 -21.98 0.80
CA ILE A 25 -20.61 -21.16 1.34
C ILE A 25 -21.00 -20.09 0.32
N TYR A 26 -20.02 -19.41 -0.30
CA TYR A 26 -20.28 -18.42 -1.34
C TYR A 26 -21.06 -19.01 -2.53
N PHE A 27 -20.61 -20.13 -3.10
CA PHE A 27 -21.27 -20.76 -4.24
C PHE A 27 -22.63 -21.40 -3.91
N SER A 28 -22.88 -21.73 -2.64
CA SER A 28 -24.21 -22.17 -2.19
C SER A 28 -25.26 -21.05 -2.26
N GLY A 29 -24.85 -19.79 -2.43
CA GLY A 29 -25.75 -18.64 -2.43
C GLY A 29 -26.27 -18.26 -1.04
N THR A 30 -25.65 -18.78 0.02
CA THR A 30 -26.06 -18.50 1.41
C THR A 30 -25.74 -17.05 1.77
N VAL A 31 -26.76 -16.28 2.14
CA VAL A 31 -26.62 -14.92 2.67
C VAL A 31 -26.51 -14.99 4.19
N LEU A 32 -25.40 -14.47 4.73
CA LEU A 32 -25.17 -14.43 6.17
C LEU A 32 -25.70 -13.10 6.74
N VAL A 33 -26.79 -13.19 7.52
CA VAL A 33 -27.41 -12.05 8.18
C VAL A 33 -26.79 -11.90 9.57
N PHE A 34 -25.75 -11.07 9.65
CA PHE A 34 -25.05 -10.75 10.89
C PHE A 34 -25.05 -9.25 11.15
N THR A 35 -25.04 -8.87 12.42
CA THR A 35 -24.84 -7.47 12.82
C THR A 35 -23.40 -7.04 12.58
N ASP A 36 -23.17 -5.73 12.45
CA ASP A 36 -21.83 -5.14 12.28
C ASP A 36 -20.83 -5.60 13.35
N TYR A 37 -21.31 -5.74 14.60
CA TYR A 37 -20.50 -6.24 15.70
C TYR A 37 -20.12 -7.72 15.51
N VAL A 38 -21.05 -8.57 15.07
CA VAL A 38 -20.77 -10.00 14.82
C VAL A 38 -19.74 -10.16 13.70
N TRP A 39 -19.85 -9.40 12.61
CA TRP A 39 -18.83 -9.39 11.56
C TRP A 39 -17.45 -9.01 12.10
N SER A 40 -17.41 -7.99 12.95
CA SER A 40 -16.19 -7.52 13.62
C SER A 40 -15.58 -8.59 14.53
N VAL A 41 -16.40 -9.29 15.33
CA VAL A 41 -15.97 -10.40 16.19
C VAL A 41 -15.41 -11.57 15.36
N LEU A 42 -16.09 -11.96 14.28
CA LEU A 42 -15.61 -13.03 13.39
C LEU A 42 -14.25 -12.68 12.77
N PHE A 43 -14.08 -11.44 12.33
CA PHE A 43 -12.81 -10.98 11.79
C PHE A 43 -11.70 -10.97 12.84
N MET A 44 -11.99 -10.56 14.08
CA MET A 44 -11.04 -10.61 15.18
C MET A 44 -10.65 -12.04 15.56
N ALA A 45 -11.61 -12.97 15.60
CA ALA A 45 -11.35 -14.38 15.81
C ALA A 45 -10.42 -14.95 14.71
N TYR A 46 -10.67 -14.58 13.45
CA TYR A 46 -9.78 -14.91 12.34
C TYR A 46 -8.36 -14.36 12.54
N LEU A 47 -8.20 -13.10 12.95
CA LEU A 47 -6.87 -12.53 13.22
C LEU A 47 -6.14 -13.26 14.34
N VAL A 48 -6.83 -13.65 15.42
CA VAL A 48 -6.23 -14.44 16.50
C VAL A 48 -5.67 -15.77 15.96
N ILE A 49 -6.43 -16.46 15.11
CA ILE A 49 -5.99 -17.70 14.46
C ILE A 49 -4.74 -17.46 13.59
N VAL A 50 -4.75 -16.40 12.77
CA VAL A 50 -3.60 -16.03 11.93
C VAL A 50 -2.34 -15.80 12.75
N TYR A 51 -2.44 -14.96 13.79
CA TYR A 51 -1.27 -14.66 14.63
C TYR A 51 -0.81 -15.85 15.46
N PHE A 52 -1.71 -16.75 15.86
CA PHE A 52 -1.37 -18.01 16.49
C PHE A 52 -0.51 -18.90 15.56
N PHE A 53 -0.93 -19.09 14.30
CA PHE A 53 -0.16 -19.86 13.33
C PHE A 53 1.18 -19.19 13.01
N ARG A 54 1.20 -17.86 12.83
CA ARG A 54 2.44 -17.11 12.58
C ARG A 54 3.43 -17.21 13.74
N TYR A 55 2.94 -17.16 14.99
CA TYR A 55 3.75 -17.36 16.19
C TYR A 55 4.35 -18.76 16.23
N SER A 56 3.53 -19.80 16.03
CA SER A 56 3.96 -21.21 15.96
C SER A 56 4.99 -21.46 14.86
N CYS A 57 4.86 -20.73 13.74
CA CYS A 57 5.75 -20.78 12.58
C CYS A 57 7.00 -19.87 12.72
N ARG A 58 7.10 -19.09 13.81
CA ARG A 58 8.18 -18.13 14.08
C ARG A 58 8.39 -17.08 12.98
N ILE A 59 7.32 -16.64 12.34
CA ILE A 59 7.35 -15.63 11.28
C ILE A 59 7.68 -14.26 11.87
N SER A 60 8.59 -13.51 11.24
CA SER A 60 8.99 -12.17 11.70
C SER A 60 7.93 -11.13 11.30
N LEU A 61 7.55 -10.27 12.25
CA LEU A 61 6.61 -9.16 12.02
C LEU A 61 7.22 -8.02 11.21
N ALA A 62 8.55 -8.02 11.05
CA ALA A 62 9.27 -6.98 10.33
C ALA A 62 9.53 -7.32 8.86
N THR A 63 9.04 -8.46 8.35
CA THR A 63 9.13 -8.76 6.91
C THR A 63 8.22 -7.86 6.08
N ILE A 64 8.53 -7.63 4.81
CA ILE A 64 7.68 -6.86 3.88
C ILE A 64 6.24 -7.38 3.88
N PHE A 65 6.05 -8.71 3.84
CA PHE A 65 4.72 -9.33 3.89
C PHE A 65 3.95 -8.97 5.16
N SER A 66 4.57 -9.12 6.34
CA SER A 66 3.94 -8.75 7.62
C SER A 66 3.56 -7.26 7.68
N LEU A 67 4.40 -6.37 7.15
CA LEU A 67 4.10 -4.93 7.11
C LEU A 67 2.92 -4.62 6.17
N PHE A 68 2.91 -5.22 4.97
CA PHE A 68 1.79 -5.13 4.04
C PHE A 68 0.49 -5.70 4.63
N TYR A 69 0.57 -6.82 5.35
CA TYR A 69 -0.59 -7.43 5.98
C TYR A 69 -1.16 -6.53 7.10
N MET A 70 -0.29 -5.90 7.90
CA MET A 70 -0.70 -4.95 8.93
C MET A 70 -1.37 -3.72 8.35
N THR A 71 -0.85 -3.16 7.25
CA THR A 71 -1.51 -2.04 6.58
C THR A 71 -2.81 -2.46 5.90
N SER A 72 -2.90 -3.70 5.41
CA SER A 72 -4.16 -4.26 4.88
C SER A 72 -5.23 -4.34 5.96
N ILE A 73 -4.88 -4.83 7.15
CA ILE A 73 -5.79 -4.82 8.30
C ILE A 73 -6.25 -3.39 8.61
N LEU A 74 -5.34 -2.42 8.66
CA LEU A 74 -5.69 -1.04 8.99
C LEU A 74 -6.61 -0.39 7.95
N PHE A 75 -6.29 -0.51 6.66
CA PHE A 75 -7.01 0.21 5.60
C PHE A 75 -8.28 -0.47 5.12
N ILE A 76 -8.35 -1.80 5.16
CA ILE A 76 -9.54 -2.57 4.78
C ILE A 76 -10.37 -2.93 6.00
N ALA A 77 -9.75 -3.42 7.08
CA ALA A 77 -10.48 -3.88 8.26
C ALA A 77 -10.51 -2.86 9.40
N GLY A 78 -10.06 -1.62 9.19
CA GLY A 78 -10.03 -0.57 10.23
C GLY A 78 -11.40 -0.33 10.87
N ARG A 79 -12.48 -0.33 10.07
CA ARG A 79 -13.86 -0.19 10.59
C ARG A 79 -14.27 -1.37 11.49
N LEU A 80 -13.94 -2.60 11.09
CA LEU A 80 -14.18 -3.81 11.88
C LEU A 80 -13.43 -3.75 13.22
N LEU A 81 -12.17 -3.30 13.20
CA LEU A 81 -11.38 -3.12 14.42
C LEU A 81 -12.01 -2.08 15.36
N ALA A 82 -12.39 -0.92 14.82
CA ALA A 82 -12.96 0.16 15.62
C ALA A 82 -14.27 -0.27 16.30
N ILE A 83 -15.17 -0.91 15.55
CA ILE A 83 -16.46 -1.40 16.05
C ILE A 83 -16.26 -2.51 17.11
N PHE A 84 -15.32 -3.43 16.91
CA PHE A 84 -15.00 -4.45 17.92
C PHE A 84 -14.57 -3.84 19.26
N PHE A 85 -13.80 -2.75 19.23
CA PHE A 85 -13.37 -2.03 20.43
C PHE A 85 -14.40 -1.03 20.98
N GLY A 86 -15.62 -1.02 20.45
CA GLY A 86 -16.75 -0.25 21.00
C GLY A 86 -17.00 1.10 20.34
N PHE A 87 -16.45 1.37 19.16
CA PHE A 87 -16.79 2.58 18.40
C PHE A 87 -18.19 2.50 17.81
N ASN A 88 -19.02 3.52 18.05
CA ASN A 88 -20.40 3.61 17.56
C ASN A 88 -20.47 4.10 16.09
N GLY A 89 -19.76 3.40 15.19
CA GLY A 89 -19.81 3.65 13.75
C GLY A 89 -20.62 2.58 13.02
N ILE A 90 -21.07 2.88 11.80
CA ILE A 90 -21.81 1.93 10.95
C ILE A 90 -20.82 1.27 9.98
N LEU A 91 -20.68 -0.05 10.02
CA LEU A 91 -19.66 -0.77 9.25
C LEU A 91 -19.83 -0.55 7.74
N PHE A 92 -21.06 -0.76 7.28
CA PHE A 92 -21.45 -0.84 5.89
C PHE A 92 -22.09 0.44 5.35
N ASN A 93 -21.46 1.58 5.61
CA ASN A 93 -21.92 2.90 5.12
C ASN A 93 -20.93 3.52 4.13
N VAL A 94 -21.41 3.82 2.91
CA VAL A 94 -20.66 4.60 1.90
C VAL A 94 -20.90 6.09 2.17
N GLU A 95 -20.11 6.72 3.03
CA GLU A 95 -20.33 8.13 3.43
C GLU A 95 -20.00 9.17 2.32
N PHE A 96 -19.36 8.76 1.22
CA PHE A 96 -18.83 9.67 0.20
C PHE A 96 -19.04 9.13 -1.23
N PHE A 97 -19.38 9.98 -2.20
CA PHE A 97 -19.87 9.66 -3.57
C PHE A 97 -21.26 8.99 -3.68
N GLY A 98 -21.65 8.09 -2.76
CA GLY A 98 -22.93 7.35 -2.87
C GLY A 98 -23.94 7.56 -1.75
N ASN A 99 -23.48 7.92 -0.53
CA ASN A 99 -24.29 8.06 0.69
C ASN A 99 -25.34 6.95 0.86
N ARG A 100 -24.89 5.68 0.79
CA ARG A 100 -25.74 4.48 0.82
C ARG A 100 -25.32 3.48 1.89
N TYR A 101 -26.31 2.76 2.42
CA TYR A 101 -26.13 1.58 3.26
C TYR A 101 -26.19 0.32 2.40
N LEU A 102 -25.31 -0.64 2.69
CA LEU A 102 -25.35 -1.94 1.99
C LEU A 102 -26.51 -2.79 2.51
N GLY A 103 -27.19 -3.47 1.59
CA GLY A 103 -28.12 -4.53 1.96
C GLY A 103 -27.38 -5.74 2.55
N GLU A 104 -28.10 -6.62 3.25
CA GLU A 104 -27.52 -7.81 3.89
C GLU A 104 -26.80 -8.73 2.89
N ALA A 105 -27.34 -8.87 1.68
CA ALA A 105 -26.73 -9.65 0.61
C ALA A 105 -25.41 -9.04 0.11
N GLU A 106 -25.37 -7.72 -0.11
CA GLU A 106 -24.15 -7.01 -0.54
C GLU A 106 -23.09 -7.04 0.56
N ALA A 107 -23.48 -6.84 1.82
CA ALA A 107 -22.60 -6.93 2.97
C ALA A 107 -22.00 -8.34 3.12
N SER A 108 -22.83 -9.39 3.03
CA SER A 108 -22.34 -10.78 3.07
C SER A 108 -21.39 -11.06 1.90
N HIS A 109 -21.70 -10.58 0.69
CA HIS A 109 -20.86 -10.74 -0.50
C HIS A 109 -19.49 -10.08 -0.33
N LEU A 110 -19.47 -8.81 0.11
CA LEU A 110 -18.24 -8.07 0.40
C LEU A 110 -17.39 -8.80 1.43
N MET A 111 -18.00 -9.25 2.53
CA MET A 111 -17.29 -9.94 3.60
C MET A 111 -16.68 -11.27 3.14
N PHE A 112 -17.36 -12.03 2.26
CA PHE A 112 -16.76 -13.23 1.67
C PHE A 112 -15.49 -12.91 0.87
N TYR A 113 -15.48 -11.85 0.06
CA TYR A 113 -14.29 -11.41 -0.67
C TYR A 113 -13.18 -10.91 0.26
N VAL A 114 -13.53 -10.22 1.34
CA VAL A 114 -12.56 -9.76 2.36
C VAL A 114 -11.91 -10.96 3.05
N PHE A 115 -12.69 -11.88 3.63
CA PHE A 115 -12.15 -13.08 4.27
C PHE A 115 -11.33 -13.91 3.29
N SER A 116 -11.85 -14.15 2.08
CA SER A 116 -11.15 -14.88 1.02
C SER A 116 -9.80 -14.23 0.68
N GLY A 117 -9.75 -12.91 0.56
CA GLY A 117 -8.53 -12.19 0.28
C GLY A 117 -7.50 -12.34 1.39
N PHE A 118 -7.90 -12.12 2.64
CA PHE A 118 -7.00 -12.27 3.79
C PHE A 118 -6.49 -13.71 3.96
N VAL A 119 -7.36 -14.72 3.79
CA VAL A 119 -6.97 -16.13 3.85
C VAL A 119 -6.02 -16.49 2.69
N SER A 120 -6.29 -15.97 1.50
CA SER A 120 -5.42 -16.17 0.33
C SER A 120 -4.02 -15.58 0.53
N LEU A 121 -3.90 -14.46 1.24
CA LEU A 121 -2.59 -13.90 1.63
C LEU A 121 -1.80 -14.88 2.51
N GLU A 122 -2.45 -15.52 3.50
CA GLU A 122 -1.82 -16.53 4.36
C GLU A 122 -1.44 -17.79 3.57
N ILE A 123 -2.31 -18.27 2.67
CA ILE A 123 -1.98 -19.41 1.78
C ILE A 123 -0.71 -19.10 0.99
N GLY A 124 -0.62 -17.93 0.37
CA GLY A 124 0.57 -17.53 -0.39
C GLY A 124 1.83 -17.42 0.48
N LEU A 125 1.69 -16.97 1.73
CA LEU A 125 2.80 -16.94 2.70
C LEU A 125 3.32 -18.35 2.97
N TYR A 126 2.48 -19.27 3.45
CA TYR A 126 2.93 -20.61 3.81
C TYR A 126 3.38 -21.42 2.58
N LEU A 127 2.75 -21.23 1.42
CA LEU A 127 3.18 -21.82 0.17
C LEU A 127 4.59 -21.35 -0.21
N SER A 128 4.85 -20.05 -0.10
CA SER A 128 6.16 -19.47 -0.42
C SER A 128 7.27 -20.02 0.47
N LEU A 129 7.00 -20.24 1.77
CA LEU A 129 7.96 -20.80 2.72
C LEU A 129 8.32 -22.27 2.41
N LEU A 130 7.42 -23.01 1.74
CA LEU A 130 7.67 -24.40 1.33
C LEU A 130 8.38 -24.50 -0.02
N VAL A 131 8.05 -23.61 -0.97
CA VAL A 131 8.50 -23.68 -2.36
C VAL A 131 9.79 -22.88 -2.61
N LEU A 132 9.91 -21.69 -2.03
CA LEU A 132 11.03 -20.79 -2.29
C LEU A 132 12.26 -21.19 -1.48
N LYS A 133 13.07 -22.11 -2.03
CA LYS A 133 14.35 -22.49 -1.44
C LYS A 133 15.38 -21.38 -1.61
N GLU A 134 16.24 -21.22 -0.60
CA GLU A 134 17.40 -20.36 -0.68
C GLU A 134 18.37 -20.90 -1.74
N LYS A 135 18.63 -20.08 -2.77
CA LYS A 135 19.74 -20.27 -3.70
C LYS A 135 20.84 -19.30 -3.30
N ASN A 136 22.05 -19.82 -3.13
CA ASN A 136 23.25 -19.03 -2.94
C ASN A 136 23.62 -18.39 -4.29
N ILE A 137 23.30 -17.11 -4.42
CA ILE A 137 23.74 -16.29 -5.55
C ILE A 137 24.91 -15.46 -5.05
N GLN A 138 25.97 -15.36 -5.86
CA GLN A 138 27.11 -14.53 -5.51
C GLN A 138 26.70 -13.04 -5.45
N PRO A 139 27.13 -12.30 -4.42
CA PRO A 139 26.82 -10.88 -4.32
C PRO A 139 27.54 -10.11 -5.43
N VAL A 140 26.78 -9.37 -6.23
CA VAL A 140 27.35 -8.40 -7.17
C VAL A 140 27.55 -7.10 -6.43
N ASP A 141 28.79 -6.66 -6.28
CA ASP A 141 29.15 -5.42 -5.59
C ASP A 141 28.88 -4.18 -6.45
N PHE A 142 28.13 -3.22 -5.90
CA PHE A 142 27.77 -1.99 -6.60
C PHE A 142 27.98 -0.75 -5.72
N LYS A 143 28.95 0.09 -6.10
CA LYS A 143 29.28 1.34 -5.41
C LYS A 143 29.13 2.54 -6.34
N VAL A 144 28.32 3.50 -5.92
CA VAL A 144 28.05 4.75 -6.67
C VAL A 144 29.03 5.84 -6.24
N ASN A 145 29.48 6.65 -7.20
CA ASN A 145 30.31 7.82 -6.91
C ASN A 145 29.58 8.82 -6.00
N LYS A 146 30.26 9.30 -4.96
CA LYS A 146 29.72 10.27 -4.00
C LYS A 146 29.21 11.56 -4.65
N LEU A 147 29.84 12.00 -5.74
CA LEU A 147 29.44 13.20 -6.47
C LEU A 147 28.03 13.06 -7.06
N ILE A 148 27.73 11.90 -7.66
CA ILE A 148 26.39 11.59 -8.19
C ILE A 148 25.37 11.60 -7.05
N LEU A 149 25.69 10.95 -5.93
CA LEU A 149 24.81 10.90 -4.75
C LEU A 149 24.54 12.30 -4.19
N SER A 150 25.56 13.18 -4.12
CA SER A 150 25.37 14.56 -3.65
C SER A 150 24.52 15.41 -4.59
N LEU A 151 24.68 15.25 -5.91
CA LEU A 151 23.84 15.95 -6.88
C LEU A 151 22.37 15.52 -6.77
N LEU A 152 22.12 14.21 -6.62
CA LEU A 152 20.77 13.70 -6.38
C LEU A 152 20.16 14.28 -5.11
N LEU A 153 20.91 14.32 -4.00
CA LEU A 153 20.41 14.92 -2.75
C LEU A 153 20.06 16.40 -2.92
N LEU A 154 20.88 17.17 -3.64
CA LEU A 154 20.60 18.58 -3.92
C LEU A 154 19.30 18.75 -4.71
N ILE A 155 19.13 17.96 -5.78
CA ILE A 155 17.92 17.97 -6.62
C ILE A 155 16.68 17.63 -5.79
N PHE A 156 16.77 16.58 -4.96
CA PHE A 156 15.65 16.16 -4.11
C PHE A 156 15.32 17.18 -3.02
N ALA A 157 16.33 17.79 -2.39
CA ALA A 157 16.11 18.83 -1.39
C ALA A 157 15.38 20.04 -2.00
N PHE A 158 15.82 20.50 -3.17
CA PHE A 158 15.17 21.61 -3.88
C PHE A 158 13.75 21.26 -4.31
N TYR A 159 13.55 20.08 -4.89
CA TYR A 159 12.22 19.60 -5.28
C TYR A 159 11.26 19.52 -4.09
N ILE A 160 11.71 18.97 -2.95
CA ILE A 160 10.87 18.82 -1.77
C ILE A 160 10.52 20.18 -1.18
N TYR A 161 11.49 21.10 -1.09
CA TYR A 161 11.22 22.46 -0.66
C TYR A 161 10.15 23.12 -1.54
N TYR A 162 10.33 23.08 -2.86
CA TYR A 162 9.39 23.65 -3.82
C TYR A 162 8.00 22.97 -3.75
N SER A 163 7.95 21.64 -3.77
CA SER A 163 6.70 20.87 -3.76
C SER A 163 5.92 21.05 -2.46
N VAL A 164 6.59 21.11 -1.31
CA VAL A 164 5.93 21.31 -0.02
C VAL A 164 5.43 22.75 0.12
N GLN A 165 6.22 23.73 -0.32
CA GLN A 165 5.80 25.13 -0.31
C GLN A 165 4.56 25.34 -1.18
N GLN A 166 4.58 24.85 -2.43
CA GLN A 166 3.44 24.97 -3.34
C GLN A 166 2.20 24.26 -2.79
N GLY A 167 2.35 23.03 -2.28
CA GLY A 167 1.23 22.30 -1.70
C GLY A 167 0.61 23.01 -0.49
N ILE A 168 1.42 23.59 0.39
CA ILE A 168 0.90 24.39 1.53
C ILE A 168 0.16 25.63 1.03
N LEU A 169 0.71 26.36 0.05
CA LEU A 169 0.05 27.53 -0.52
C LEU A 169 -1.29 27.18 -1.16
N SER A 170 -1.37 26.09 -1.94
CA SER A 170 -2.61 25.57 -2.50
C SER A 170 -3.65 25.23 -1.43
N VAL A 171 -3.22 24.54 -0.36
CA VAL A 171 -4.11 24.19 0.76
C VAL A 171 -4.62 25.42 1.51
N ILE A 172 -3.80 26.46 1.64
CA ILE A 172 -4.23 27.73 2.24
C ILE A 172 -5.22 28.47 1.33
N SER A 173 -5.01 28.45 0.01
CA SER A 173 -5.84 29.23 -0.93
C SER A 173 -7.19 28.59 -1.25
N GLY A 174 -7.27 27.25 -1.34
CA GLY A 174 -8.49 26.54 -1.76
C GLY A 174 -8.79 25.28 -0.94
N GLY A 175 -8.15 25.10 0.21
CA GLY A 175 -8.33 23.92 1.04
C GLY A 175 -7.67 22.67 0.45
N TYR A 176 -7.96 21.50 1.05
CA TYR A 176 -7.38 20.21 0.62
C TYR A 176 -7.62 19.88 -0.86
N LEU A 177 -8.76 20.31 -1.41
CA LEU A 177 -9.18 19.98 -2.77
C LEU A 177 -8.39 20.71 -3.85
N ALA A 178 -7.83 21.89 -3.52
CA ALA A 178 -6.98 22.65 -4.42
C ALA A 178 -5.68 21.90 -4.81
N LEU A 179 -5.33 20.83 -4.10
CA LEU A 179 -4.24 19.93 -4.50
C LEU A 179 -4.59 19.08 -5.72
N TYR A 180 -5.87 19.04 -6.12
CA TYR A 180 -6.41 18.14 -7.13
C TYR A 180 -7.14 18.83 -8.27
N ASP A 181 -7.15 20.16 -8.31
CA ASP A 181 -7.81 20.96 -9.36
C ASP A 181 -7.35 20.61 -10.80
N ALA A 182 -6.16 20.03 -10.95
CA ALA A 182 -5.63 19.59 -12.25
C ALA A 182 -6.19 18.24 -12.76
N GLN A 183 -6.98 17.50 -11.96
CA GLN A 183 -7.45 16.15 -12.32
C GLN A 183 -8.35 16.11 -13.55
N ASP A 184 -9.11 17.18 -13.80
CA ASP A 184 -10.05 17.29 -14.93
C ASP A 184 -9.40 17.78 -16.24
N SER A 185 -8.08 18.03 -16.22
CA SER A 185 -7.34 18.46 -17.42
C SER A 185 -6.96 17.29 -18.32
N SER A 186 -6.74 17.53 -19.62
CA SER A 186 -6.23 16.53 -20.56
C SER A 186 -4.83 16.04 -20.17
N TYR A 187 -4.55 14.75 -20.36
CA TYR A 187 -3.26 14.14 -19.99
C TYR A 187 -2.08 14.92 -20.58
N GLY A 188 -1.22 15.45 -19.70
CA GLY A 188 -0.05 16.25 -20.04
C GLY A 188 1.24 15.70 -19.43
N PHE A 189 2.37 16.06 -20.04
CA PHE A 189 3.69 15.72 -19.49
C PHE A 189 4.05 16.67 -18.34
N GLU A 190 4.29 16.12 -17.15
CA GLU A 190 4.70 16.88 -15.98
C GLU A 190 6.11 16.49 -15.51
N PHE A 191 7.05 17.44 -15.57
CA PHE A 191 8.43 17.22 -15.13
C PHE A 191 8.54 16.91 -13.62
N SER A 192 7.66 17.48 -12.81
CA SER A 192 7.57 17.22 -11.36
C SER A 192 7.29 15.74 -11.06
N SER A 193 6.49 15.07 -11.89
CA SER A 193 6.17 13.65 -11.76
C SER A 193 7.38 12.75 -12.04
N ILE A 194 8.31 13.15 -12.90
CA ILE A 194 9.59 12.45 -13.11
C ILE A 194 10.45 12.53 -11.86
N ILE A 195 10.65 13.73 -11.30
CA ILE A 195 11.47 13.89 -10.09
C ILE A 195 10.89 13.09 -8.92
N ARG A 196 9.56 13.09 -8.75
CA ARG A 196 8.89 12.28 -7.72
C ARG A 196 9.16 10.79 -7.90
N THR A 197 9.10 10.30 -9.14
CA THR A 197 9.37 8.89 -9.46
C THR A 197 10.85 8.53 -9.23
N LEU A 198 11.77 9.43 -9.58
CA LEU A 198 13.20 9.27 -9.29
C LEU A 198 13.49 9.29 -7.79
N LEU A 199 12.80 10.14 -7.02
CA LEU A 199 12.90 10.15 -5.56
C LEU A 199 12.50 8.80 -4.98
N ALA A 200 11.36 8.23 -5.42
CA ALA A 200 10.92 6.90 -4.99
C ALA A 200 11.92 5.79 -5.38
N ALA A 201 12.43 5.80 -6.62
CA ALA A 201 13.44 4.84 -7.08
C ALA A 201 14.77 4.97 -6.30
N SER A 202 15.14 6.19 -5.90
CA SER A 202 16.38 6.46 -5.18
C SER A 202 16.41 5.94 -3.75
N VAL A 203 15.24 5.64 -3.15
CA VAL A 203 15.14 5.07 -1.80
C VAL A 203 16.03 3.84 -1.67
N GLY A 204 15.91 2.90 -2.62
CA GLY A 204 16.73 1.70 -2.60
C GLY A 204 18.21 1.98 -2.83
N LEU A 205 18.54 2.95 -3.71
CA LEU A 205 19.92 3.31 -4.02
C LEU A 205 20.65 3.74 -2.74
N PHE A 206 20.09 4.71 -2.00
CA PHE A 206 20.70 5.28 -0.80
C PHE A 206 20.75 4.32 0.37
N LEU A 207 19.72 3.47 0.55
CA LEU A 207 19.70 2.50 1.65
C LEU A 207 20.80 1.44 1.51
N VAL A 208 21.15 1.09 0.27
CA VAL A 208 22.14 0.05 -0.03
C VAL A 208 23.59 0.57 -0.01
N GLN A 209 23.82 1.88 -0.19
CA GLN A 209 25.18 2.43 -0.14
C GLN A 209 25.81 2.33 1.26
N ASP A 210 27.13 2.11 1.29
CA ASP A 210 27.93 2.04 2.52
C ASP A 210 27.96 3.39 3.28
N ASP A 211 27.84 4.53 2.57
CA ASP A 211 28.00 5.86 3.16
C ASP A 211 26.82 6.23 4.08
N ARG A 212 27.04 6.02 5.39
CA ARG A 212 26.05 6.30 6.44
C ARG A 212 25.60 7.76 6.48
N ARG A 213 26.49 8.71 6.16
CA ARG A 213 26.16 10.14 6.20
C ARG A 213 25.18 10.48 5.08
N MET A 214 25.49 10.08 3.85
CA MET A 214 24.63 10.33 2.68
C MET A 214 23.26 9.67 2.85
N ARG A 215 23.24 8.43 3.35
CA ARG A 215 21.99 7.70 3.63
C ARG A 215 21.14 8.41 4.69
N ASN A 216 21.73 8.88 5.78
CA ASN A 216 20.98 9.57 6.83
C ASN A 216 20.43 10.92 6.35
N ILE A 217 21.20 11.65 5.54
CA ILE A 217 20.73 12.91 4.93
C ILE A 217 19.55 12.63 3.99
N PHE A 218 19.65 11.58 3.16
CA PHE A 218 18.55 11.16 2.29
C PHE A 218 17.29 10.83 3.09
N LEU A 219 17.41 10.02 4.14
CA LEU A 219 16.27 9.65 5.00
C LEU A 219 15.66 10.88 5.67
N PHE A 220 16.46 11.85 6.11
CA PHE A 220 15.96 13.10 6.66
C PHE A 220 15.17 13.91 5.61
N ILE A 221 15.70 14.06 4.40
CA ILE A 221 15.04 14.74 3.28
C ILE A 221 13.71 14.03 2.92
N LEU A 222 13.74 12.70 2.80
CA LEU A 222 12.54 11.88 2.53
C LEU A 222 11.51 12.01 3.65
N GLY A 223 11.94 12.03 4.91
CA GLY A 223 11.09 12.28 6.06
C GLY A 223 10.44 13.66 6.00
N GLY A 224 11.19 14.70 5.60
CA GLY A 224 10.66 16.05 5.37
C GLY A 224 9.56 16.08 4.31
N TYR A 225 9.72 15.33 3.21
CA TYR A 225 8.68 15.20 2.19
C TYR A 225 7.39 14.60 2.74
N TYR A 226 7.44 13.42 3.35
CA TYR A 226 6.24 12.76 3.88
C TYR A 226 5.64 13.51 5.07
N PHE A 227 6.45 14.22 5.85
CA PHE A 227 5.95 15.08 6.91
C PHE A 227 5.23 16.33 6.37
N GLY A 228 5.75 16.95 5.31
CA GLY A 228 5.06 18.05 4.61
C GLY A 228 3.71 17.61 4.04
N GLN A 229 3.68 16.44 3.39
CA GLN A 229 2.43 15.82 2.89
C GLN A 229 1.45 15.51 4.04
N PHE A 230 1.96 15.07 5.19
CA PHE A 230 1.15 14.81 6.36
C PHE A 230 0.48 16.08 6.91
N ILE A 231 1.19 17.22 6.94
CA ILE A 231 0.61 18.53 7.31
C ILE A 231 -0.51 18.93 6.34
N MET A 232 -0.36 18.63 5.05
CA MET A 232 -1.40 18.86 4.03
C MET A 232 -2.61 17.90 4.16
N GLY A 233 -2.56 16.91 5.05
CA GLY A 233 -3.65 15.95 5.30
C GLY A 233 -3.42 14.55 4.72
N LEU A 234 -2.34 14.31 3.99
CA LEU A 234 -2.00 13.01 3.38
C LEU A 234 -1.26 12.10 4.38
N ARG A 235 -2.02 11.42 5.25
CA ARG A 235 -1.47 10.67 6.40
C ARG A 235 -0.80 9.34 6.06
N GLY A 236 -1.34 8.63 5.06
CA GLY A 236 -0.92 7.26 4.78
C GLY A 236 0.54 7.13 4.32
N GLY A 237 1.04 8.10 3.56
CA GLY A 237 2.44 8.12 3.12
C GLY A 237 3.43 8.21 4.27
N PHE A 238 3.13 9.03 5.29
CA PHE A 238 3.98 9.17 6.48
C PHE A 238 4.03 7.90 7.31
N ILE A 239 2.90 7.20 7.48
CA ILE A 239 2.87 5.90 8.15
C ILE A 239 3.75 4.89 7.40
N CYS A 240 3.65 4.83 6.06
CA CYS A 240 4.46 3.91 5.26
C CYS A 240 5.96 4.24 5.32
N TYR A 241 6.33 5.52 5.41
CA TYR A 241 7.70 5.95 5.66
C TYR A 241 8.23 5.47 7.03
N MET A 242 7.41 5.55 8.09
CA MET A 242 7.79 5.01 9.40
C MET A 242 7.96 3.48 9.36
N LEU A 243 7.12 2.77 8.60
CA LEU A 243 7.27 1.32 8.39
C LEU A 243 8.54 1.00 7.59
N LEU A 244 8.95 1.82 6.62
CA LEU A 244 10.25 1.69 5.95
C LEU A 244 11.41 1.80 6.95
N LEU A 245 11.40 2.82 7.81
CA LEU A 245 12.44 2.98 8.84
C LEU A 245 12.49 1.79 9.78
N PHE A 246 11.33 1.27 10.18
CA PHE A 246 11.21 0.07 11.00
C PHE A 246 11.77 -1.18 10.31
N TRP A 247 11.44 -1.39 9.04
CA TRP A 247 11.96 -2.47 8.20
C TRP A 247 13.48 -2.39 8.01
N TYR A 248 13.98 -1.19 7.74
CA TYR A 248 15.42 -0.95 7.58
C TYR A 248 16.19 -1.18 8.88
N ASN A 249 15.72 -0.63 10.00
CA ASN A 249 16.37 -0.77 11.32
C ASN A 249 16.33 -2.21 11.87
N SER A 250 15.37 -3.02 11.41
CA SER A 250 15.32 -4.47 11.68
C SER A 250 16.20 -5.31 10.74
N ASN A 251 17.20 -4.68 10.10
CA ASN A 251 18.11 -5.31 9.14
C ASN A 251 17.35 -5.96 7.97
N TYR A 252 16.52 -5.16 7.30
CA TYR A 252 15.73 -5.59 6.14
C TYR A 252 14.73 -6.71 6.48
N GLY A 253 14.15 -6.65 7.69
CA GLY A 253 13.18 -7.62 8.20
C GLY A 253 13.75 -8.96 8.71
N LEU A 254 15.07 -9.15 8.68
CA LEU A 254 15.72 -10.39 9.13
C LEU A 254 15.82 -10.50 10.65
N LYS A 255 15.96 -9.38 11.37
CA LYS A 255 15.99 -9.42 12.84
C LYS A 255 14.59 -9.65 13.36
N LYS A 256 14.45 -10.62 14.27
CA LYS A 256 13.23 -10.76 15.06
C LYS A 256 13.06 -9.51 15.91
N VAL A 257 11.92 -8.87 15.75
CA VAL A 257 11.55 -7.71 16.57
C VAL A 257 10.54 -8.17 17.61
N ASN A 258 10.72 -7.70 18.84
CA ASN A 258 9.75 -7.93 19.91
C ASN A 258 8.42 -7.25 19.55
N PHE A 259 7.31 -7.99 19.63
CA PHE A 259 5.95 -7.49 19.41
C PHE A 259 5.67 -6.20 20.16
N LEU A 260 6.13 -6.09 21.42
CA LEU A 260 5.96 -4.89 22.23
C LEU A 260 6.58 -3.65 21.58
N LYS A 261 7.76 -3.75 20.97
CA LYS A 261 8.40 -2.60 20.30
C LYS A 261 7.62 -2.14 19.07
N VAL A 262 7.03 -3.07 18.33
CA VAL A 262 6.20 -2.76 17.16
C VAL A 262 4.89 -2.10 17.60
N PHE A 263 4.26 -2.66 18.62
CA PHE A 263 3.04 -2.13 19.20
C PHE A 263 3.24 -0.72 19.79
N THR A 264 4.33 -0.49 20.53
CA THR A 264 4.68 0.84 21.04
C THR A 264 4.92 1.83 19.90
N LEU A 265 5.63 1.43 18.83
CA LEU A 265 5.83 2.30 17.66
C LEU A 265 4.49 2.72 17.04
N ILE A 266 3.58 1.76 16.85
CA ILE A 266 2.24 2.01 16.30
C ILE A 266 1.49 2.99 17.21
N ILE A 267 1.42 2.72 18.51
CA ILE A 267 0.76 3.62 19.47
C ILE A 267 1.38 5.02 19.45
N CYS A 268 2.70 5.14 19.46
CA CYS A 268 3.38 6.43 19.40
C CYS A 268 3.04 7.20 18.12
N VAL A 269 2.99 6.51 16.97
CA VAL A 269 2.55 7.10 15.71
C VAL A 269 1.10 7.55 15.81
N PHE A 270 0.19 6.71 16.32
CA PHE A 270 -1.23 7.09 16.47
C PHE A 270 -1.45 8.27 17.42
N ILE A 271 -0.78 8.28 18.58
CA ILE A 271 -0.83 9.40 19.53
C ILE A 271 -0.28 10.67 18.88
N PHE A 272 0.86 10.58 18.17
CA PHE A 272 1.44 11.71 17.45
C PHE A 272 0.50 12.23 16.35
N LEU A 273 -0.09 11.34 15.55
CA LEU A 273 -1.08 11.69 14.53
C LEU A 273 -2.31 12.35 15.15
N THR A 274 -2.80 11.85 16.29
CA THR A 274 -3.96 12.39 16.99
C THR A 274 -3.66 13.74 17.64
N ALA A 275 -2.47 13.89 18.23
CA ALA A 275 -2.02 15.17 18.81
C ALA A 275 -1.87 16.23 17.72
N ILE A 276 -1.24 15.90 16.59
CA ILE A 276 -1.14 16.82 15.46
C ILE A 276 -2.50 17.09 14.84
N PHE A 277 -3.38 16.11 14.72
CA PHE A 277 -4.75 16.35 14.25
C PHE A 277 -5.48 17.36 15.12
N ASN A 278 -5.36 17.24 16.46
CA ASN A 278 -5.94 18.22 17.39
C ASN A 278 -5.25 19.60 17.34
N LEU A 279 -3.97 19.68 16.98
CA LEU A 279 -3.20 20.93 16.96
C LEU A 279 -3.23 21.66 15.59
N VAL A 280 -3.35 20.93 14.49
CA VAL A 280 -3.15 21.42 13.10
C VAL A 280 -4.41 21.33 12.26
N SER A 281 -5.35 20.43 12.58
CA SER A 281 -6.61 20.43 11.84
C SER A 281 -7.52 21.56 12.34
N PHE A 282 -7.80 22.52 11.47
CA PHE A 282 -8.84 23.54 11.64
C PHE A 282 -10.28 22.95 11.73
N ARG A 283 -10.41 21.65 11.99
CA ARG A 283 -11.66 20.90 12.20
C ARG A 283 -11.78 20.37 13.63
N GLY A 284 -11.00 20.89 14.57
CA GLY A 284 -11.13 20.54 15.98
C GLY A 284 -12.46 21.05 16.54
N GLU A 285 -13.52 20.26 16.44
CA GLU A 285 -14.67 20.42 17.33
C GLU A 285 -14.16 20.20 18.76
N VAL A 286 -14.44 21.19 19.62
CA VAL A 286 -14.24 21.12 21.06
C VAL A 286 -15.32 20.21 21.64
N GLY A 287 -15.29 18.93 21.24
CA GLY A 287 -16.20 17.89 21.70
C GLY A 287 -15.62 17.19 22.93
N THR A 288 -16.52 16.75 23.83
CA THR A 288 -16.23 15.93 25.03
C THR A 288 -15.83 14.48 24.70
N GLU A 289 -15.26 14.23 23.53
CA GLU A 289 -14.84 12.89 23.11
C GLU A 289 -13.60 12.44 23.89
N THR A 290 -13.61 11.20 24.37
CA THR A 290 -12.46 10.62 25.07
C THR A 290 -11.30 10.39 24.09
N LEU A 291 -10.07 10.33 24.59
CA LEU A 291 -8.89 10.01 23.75
C LEU A 291 -9.06 8.66 23.02
N SER A 292 -9.73 7.69 23.67
CA SER A 292 -10.11 6.41 23.06
C SER A 292 -11.01 6.59 21.86
N ASP A 293 -12.06 7.41 21.95
CA ASP A 293 -12.99 7.64 20.85
C ASP A 293 -12.29 8.28 19.65
N LYS A 294 -11.36 9.22 19.90
CA LYS A 294 -10.56 9.84 18.84
C LYS A 294 -9.61 8.85 18.14
N ILE A 295 -8.98 7.96 18.89
CA ILE A 295 -8.11 6.92 18.33
C ILE A 295 -8.95 5.93 17.51
N LEU A 296 -10.08 5.47 18.04
CA LEU A 296 -10.97 4.54 17.35
C LEU A 296 -11.60 5.18 16.11
N GLY A 297 -11.99 6.45 16.17
CA GLY A 297 -12.44 7.23 15.01
C GLY A 297 -11.36 7.37 13.93
N LEU A 298 -10.09 7.52 14.32
CA LEU A 298 -8.98 7.51 13.35
C LEU A 298 -8.86 6.14 12.66
N VAL A 299 -8.92 5.05 13.43
CA VAL A 299 -8.87 3.68 12.86
C VAL A 299 -10.08 3.43 11.94
N TYR A 300 -11.28 3.85 12.36
CA TYR A 300 -12.51 3.76 11.56
C TYR A 300 -12.39 4.52 10.23
N THR A 301 -11.88 5.76 10.26
CA THR A 301 -11.71 6.58 9.04
C THR A 301 -10.62 6.05 8.11
N GLN A 302 -9.58 5.36 8.60
CA GLN A 302 -8.64 4.67 7.72
C GLN A 302 -9.27 3.45 7.03
N GLY A 303 -10.25 2.81 7.67
CA GLY A 303 -10.98 1.66 7.15
C GLY A 303 -11.97 1.94 6.03
N VAL A 304 -12.06 3.19 5.52
CA VAL A 304 -12.97 3.57 4.41
C VAL A 304 -12.69 2.79 3.13
N THR A 305 -11.47 2.26 2.95
CA THR A 305 -11.10 1.48 1.76
C THR A 305 -11.94 0.21 1.60
N LEU A 306 -12.54 -0.32 2.68
CA LEU A 306 -13.54 -1.40 2.61
C LEU A 306 -14.71 -1.06 1.69
N MET A 307 -15.22 0.17 1.81
CA MET A 307 -16.37 0.63 1.05
C MET A 307 -15.98 0.97 -0.38
N VAL A 308 -14.78 1.51 -0.58
CA VAL A 308 -14.20 1.69 -1.92
C VAL A 308 -14.07 0.34 -2.64
N PHE A 309 -13.67 -0.71 -1.93
CA PHE A 309 -13.61 -2.06 -2.48
C PHE A 309 -15.00 -2.56 -2.88
N ASN A 310 -16.01 -2.38 -2.04
CA ASN A 310 -17.39 -2.67 -2.39
C ASN A 310 -17.85 -1.91 -3.65
N ASP A 311 -17.60 -0.61 -3.71
CA ASP A 311 -18.03 0.20 -4.86
C ASP A 311 -17.32 -0.23 -6.14
N SER A 312 -16.06 -0.68 -6.05
CA SER A 312 -15.36 -1.28 -7.18
C SER A 312 -16.01 -2.59 -7.69
N MET A 313 -16.76 -3.31 -6.84
CA MET A 313 -17.51 -4.49 -7.28
C MET A 313 -18.81 -4.14 -8.00
N SER A 314 -19.36 -2.95 -7.75
CA SER A 314 -20.63 -2.50 -8.31
C SER A 314 -20.53 -2.00 -9.76
N VAL A 315 -19.34 -1.55 -10.17
CA VAL A 315 -19.10 -1.11 -11.55
C VAL A 315 -18.80 -2.30 -12.44
N SER A 316 -19.58 -2.43 -13.51
CA SER A 316 -19.32 -3.38 -14.57
C SER A 316 -18.50 -2.70 -15.68
N HIS A 317 -17.57 -3.43 -16.30
CA HIS A 317 -16.79 -2.99 -17.47
C HIS A 317 -15.78 -1.85 -17.22
N TYR A 318 -14.68 -2.17 -16.54
CA TYR A 318 -13.54 -1.27 -16.45
C TYR A 318 -12.83 -1.08 -17.81
N PRO A 319 -12.24 0.10 -18.09
CA PRO A 319 -11.54 0.38 -19.34
C PRO A 319 -10.33 -0.55 -19.50
N LEU A 320 -9.91 -0.78 -20.74
CA LEU A 320 -8.78 -1.66 -21.05
C LEU A 320 -7.41 -1.06 -20.69
N VAL A 321 -7.28 0.27 -20.75
CA VAL A 321 -5.99 0.96 -20.57
C VAL A 321 -5.35 0.64 -19.21
N PRO A 322 -6.05 0.70 -18.06
CA PRO A 322 -5.45 0.40 -16.76
C PRO A 322 -5.00 -1.06 -16.59
N TYR A 323 -5.59 -2.03 -17.30
CA TYR A 323 -5.15 -3.43 -17.25
C TYR A 323 -3.68 -3.58 -17.67
N PHE A 324 -3.23 -2.76 -18.62
CA PHE A 324 -1.84 -2.76 -19.09
C PHE A 324 -0.99 -1.74 -18.34
N GLN A 325 -1.51 -0.54 -18.09
CA GLN A 325 -0.80 0.54 -17.40
C GLN A 325 -0.37 0.16 -15.97
N ASN A 326 -1.13 -0.73 -15.31
CA ASN A 326 -0.80 -1.27 -13.99
C ASN A 326 0.52 -2.06 -13.95
N PHE A 327 0.99 -2.59 -15.09
CA PHE A 327 2.23 -3.37 -15.18
C PHE A 327 3.29 -2.70 -16.03
N ILE A 328 2.88 -2.06 -17.13
CA ILE A 328 3.77 -1.46 -18.12
C ILE A 328 3.60 0.06 -18.06
N PRO A 329 4.63 0.82 -17.66
CA PRO A 329 4.56 2.27 -17.69
C PRO A 329 4.43 2.80 -19.12
N GLY A 330 3.64 3.86 -19.30
CA GLY A 330 3.59 4.64 -20.55
C GLY A 330 2.64 4.10 -21.63
N VAL A 331 1.79 3.13 -21.32
CA VAL A 331 0.75 2.63 -22.24
C VAL A 331 -0.20 3.76 -22.66
N SER A 332 -0.64 4.60 -21.72
CA SER A 332 -1.49 5.75 -22.02
C SER A 332 -0.83 6.75 -23.00
N LEU A 333 0.49 6.97 -22.86
CA LEU A 333 1.25 7.83 -23.75
C LEU A 333 1.36 7.23 -25.16
N VAL A 334 1.65 5.93 -25.26
CA VAL A 334 1.73 5.25 -26.56
C VAL A 334 0.38 5.30 -27.29
N LEU A 335 -0.72 5.02 -26.59
CA LEU A 335 -2.06 5.08 -27.18
C LEU A 335 -2.44 6.50 -27.62
N SER A 336 -2.11 7.50 -26.79
CA SER A 336 -2.29 8.91 -27.14
C SER A 336 -1.50 9.31 -28.40
N LEU A 337 -0.24 8.87 -28.52
CA LEU A 337 0.58 9.10 -29.72
C LEU A 337 0.05 8.38 -30.97
N LEU A 338 -0.63 7.24 -30.80
CA LEU A 338 -1.27 6.50 -31.89
C LEU A 338 -2.61 7.13 -32.33
N GLY A 339 -3.01 8.26 -31.75
CA GLY A 339 -4.23 8.99 -32.11
C GLY A 339 -5.48 8.54 -31.37
N TYR A 340 -5.36 7.64 -30.38
CA TYR A 340 -6.48 7.32 -29.49
C TYR A 340 -6.56 8.38 -28.39
N GLY A 341 -7.68 9.11 -28.33
CA GLY A 341 -7.94 10.05 -27.23
C GLY A 341 -8.12 9.29 -25.92
N VAL A 342 -7.10 9.33 -25.05
CA VAL A 342 -7.17 8.73 -23.70
C VAL A 342 -7.51 9.83 -22.70
N ASN A 343 -8.70 9.76 -22.12
CA ASN A 343 -9.09 10.67 -21.03
C ASN A 343 -8.29 10.37 -19.77
N THR A 344 -8.08 11.37 -18.91
CA THR A 344 -7.32 11.20 -17.66
C THR A 344 -7.95 10.21 -16.70
N TYR A 345 -9.28 10.16 -16.64
CA TYR A 345 -10.00 9.21 -15.80
C TYR A 345 -9.84 7.76 -16.26
N ASP A 346 -9.56 7.51 -17.55
CA ASP A 346 -9.37 6.15 -18.10
C ASP A 346 -7.98 5.57 -17.85
N ILE A 347 -7.05 6.34 -17.30
CA ILE A 347 -5.64 5.93 -17.11
C ILE A 347 -5.49 4.94 -15.95
N ASN A 348 -6.35 5.05 -14.92
CA ASN A 348 -6.29 4.17 -13.76
C ASN A 348 -7.70 3.80 -13.26
N PHE A 349 -7.83 2.61 -12.67
CA PHE A 349 -9.14 2.09 -12.25
C PHE A 349 -9.82 2.95 -11.15
N GLY A 350 -9.04 3.56 -10.24
CA GLY A 350 -9.58 4.39 -9.16
C GLY A 350 -10.21 5.69 -9.66
N SER A 351 -9.55 6.37 -10.62
CA SER A 351 -10.09 7.56 -11.28
C SER A 351 -11.31 7.21 -12.13
N PHE A 352 -11.29 6.08 -12.84
CA PHE A 352 -12.45 5.61 -13.58
C PHE A 352 -13.65 5.33 -12.66
N LEU A 353 -13.42 4.66 -11.52
CA LEU A 353 -14.46 4.42 -10.51
C LEU A 353 -15.04 5.73 -9.98
N SER A 354 -14.17 6.69 -9.64
CA SER A 354 -14.58 8.00 -9.12
C SER A 354 -15.46 8.75 -10.11
N TYR A 355 -15.02 8.82 -11.37
CA TYR A 355 -15.78 9.43 -12.45
C TYR A 355 -17.10 8.71 -12.73
N THR A 356 -17.10 7.38 -12.70
CA THR A 356 -18.32 6.59 -12.98
C THR A 356 -19.38 6.76 -11.89
N LEU A 357 -18.97 6.89 -10.63
CA LEU A 357 -19.90 7.07 -9.52
C LEU A 357 -20.47 8.48 -9.44
N ASP A 358 -19.62 9.50 -9.54
CA ASP A 358 -20.06 10.90 -9.59
C ASP A 358 -19.08 11.75 -10.41
N PRO A 359 -19.41 12.03 -11.69
CA PRO A 359 -18.60 12.88 -12.55
C PRO A 359 -18.45 14.31 -12.02
N VAL A 360 -19.44 14.82 -11.27
CA VAL A 360 -19.43 16.20 -10.75
C VAL A 360 -18.44 16.31 -9.61
N LEU A 361 -18.48 15.39 -8.64
CA LEU A 361 -17.49 15.35 -7.57
C LEU A 361 -16.08 15.10 -8.11
N PHE A 362 -15.94 14.23 -9.12
CA PHE A 362 -14.65 14.02 -9.77
C PHE A 362 -14.11 15.31 -10.43
N GLY A 363 -14.94 16.05 -11.16
CA GLY A 363 -14.57 17.34 -11.77
C GLY A 363 -14.20 18.42 -10.74
N LEU A 364 -14.67 18.30 -9.50
CA LEU A 364 -14.27 19.14 -8.37
C LEU A 364 -12.96 18.69 -7.68
N GLY A 365 -12.25 17.72 -8.26
CA GLY A 365 -10.97 17.21 -7.75
C GLY A 365 -11.10 16.14 -6.65
N TYR A 366 -12.30 15.62 -6.38
CA TYR A 366 -12.46 14.50 -5.46
C TYR A 366 -12.10 13.18 -6.14
N GLY A 367 -11.35 12.34 -5.43
CA GLY A 367 -11.03 10.98 -5.87
C GLY A 367 -11.39 9.96 -4.80
N LEU A 368 -11.98 8.85 -5.21
CA LEU A 368 -12.04 7.65 -4.40
C LEU A 368 -10.65 7.01 -4.35
N GLY A 369 -10.39 6.32 -3.24
CA GLY A 369 -9.19 5.49 -3.13
C GLY A 369 -9.21 4.32 -4.11
N TRP A 370 -8.22 3.45 -3.97
CA TRP A 370 -8.22 2.13 -4.62
C TRP A 370 -7.61 1.10 -3.70
N SER A 371 -7.56 -0.16 -4.09
CA SER A 371 -6.88 -1.20 -3.33
C SER A 371 -6.39 -2.35 -4.20
N LEU A 372 -5.39 -3.09 -3.72
CA LEU A 372 -5.02 -4.38 -4.31
C LEU A 372 -6.21 -5.35 -4.42
N PHE A 373 -7.11 -5.33 -3.43
CA PHE A 373 -8.27 -6.23 -3.41
C PHE A 373 -9.22 -5.87 -4.57
N SER A 374 -9.39 -4.57 -4.85
CA SER A 374 -10.11 -4.09 -6.04
C SER A 374 -9.41 -4.51 -7.33
N ASP A 375 -8.09 -4.34 -7.44
CA ASP A 375 -7.33 -4.84 -8.61
C ASP A 375 -7.57 -6.34 -8.81
N ALA A 376 -7.41 -7.14 -7.76
CA ALA A 376 -7.61 -8.59 -7.81
C ALA A 376 -9.02 -8.95 -8.27
N TYR A 377 -10.05 -8.23 -7.82
CA TYR A 377 -11.44 -8.46 -8.23
C TYR A 377 -11.64 -8.16 -9.72
N VAL A 378 -11.13 -7.03 -10.18
CA VAL A 378 -11.22 -6.59 -11.58
C VAL A 378 -10.49 -7.55 -12.52
N TYR A 379 -9.24 -7.92 -12.21
CA TYR A 379 -8.47 -8.91 -12.99
C TYR A 379 -9.09 -10.31 -12.98
N SER A 380 -9.91 -10.61 -11.98
CA SER A 380 -10.58 -11.91 -11.83
C SER A 380 -11.98 -11.93 -12.42
N PHE A 381 -12.43 -10.84 -13.04
CA PHE A 381 -13.77 -10.69 -13.60
C PHE A 381 -14.88 -11.03 -12.60
N GLY A 382 -14.67 -10.72 -11.31
CA GLY A 382 -15.61 -11.05 -10.24
C GLY A 382 -15.74 -12.55 -9.92
N ASN A 383 -14.80 -13.39 -10.38
CA ASN A 383 -14.74 -14.80 -9.97
C ASN A 383 -13.89 -14.95 -8.69
N MET A 384 -14.53 -15.41 -7.61
CA MET A 384 -13.89 -15.57 -6.29
C MET A 384 -12.68 -16.51 -6.30
N ILE A 385 -12.68 -17.58 -7.10
CA ILE A 385 -11.56 -18.53 -7.18
C ILE A 385 -10.35 -17.86 -7.85
N LEU A 386 -10.57 -17.21 -9.00
CA LEU A 386 -9.51 -16.48 -9.70
C LEU A 386 -8.95 -15.35 -8.83
N TYR A 387 -9.83 -14.67 -8.09
CA TYR A 387 -9.47 -13.64 -7.11
C TYR A 387 -8.54 -14.19 -6.02
N SER A 388 -8.88 -15.34 -5.43
CA SER A 388 -8.02 -16.01 -4.45
C SER A 388 -6.66 -16.39 -5.05
N VAL A 389 -6.65 -16.97 -6.25
CA VAL A 389 -5.41 -17.34 -6.95
C VAL A 389 -4.53 -16.12 -7.20
N PHE A 390 -5.10 -15.01 -7.66
CA PHE A 390 -4.38 -13.75 -7.87
C PHE A 390 -3.70 -13.27 -6.60
N ILE A 391 -4.43 -13.24 -5.47
CA ILE A 391 -3.90 -12.80 -4.18
C ILE A 391 -2.84 -13.76 -3.65
N VAL A 392 -3.00 -15.07 -3.83
CA VAL A 392 -1.97 -16.07 -3.50
C VAL A 392 -0.68 -15.79 -4.29
N LEU A 393 -0.77 -15.59 -5.61
CA LEU A 393 0.39 -15.28 -6.45
C LEU A 393 1.08 -13.99 -6.02
N PHE A 394 0.31 -12.95 -5.71
CA PHE A 394 0.85 -11.70 -5.20
C PHE A 394 1.54 -11.86 -3.84
N SER A 395 0.96 -12.63 -2.92
CA SER A 395 1.58 -12.96 -1.63
C SER A 395 2.90 -13.74 -1.82
N VAL A 396 2.93 -14.70 -2.75
CA VAL A 396 4.17 -15.42 -3.12
C VAL A 396 5.21 -14.45 -3.68
N PHE A 397 4.81 -13.47 -4.50
CA PHE A 397 5.69 -12.44 -5.04
C PHE A 397 6.32 -11.56 -3.93
N ILE A 398 5.54 -11.10 -2.94
CA ILE A 398 6.10 -10.34 -1.82
C ILE A 398 7.11 -11.17 -1.02
N ASN A 399 6.77 -12.43 -0.72
CA ASN A 399 7.67 -13.30 0.03
C ASN A 399 8.92 -13.67 -0.77
N TYR A 400 8.81 -13.80 -2.09
CA TYR A 400 9.96 -13.91 -2.98
C TYR A 400 10.88 -12.70 -2.87
N MET A 401 10.35 -11.48 -2.87
CA MET A 401 11.19 -10.29 -2.66
C MET A 401 11.91 -10.34 -1.31
N GLN A 402 11.20 -10.63 -0.21
CA GLN A 402 11.81 -10.71 1.11
C GLN A 402 12.94 -11.76 1.18
N ASN A 403 12.77 -12.92 0.57
CA ASN A 403 13.78 -14.00 0.58
C ASN A 403 15.00 -13.70 -0.32
N ASN A 404 14.88 -12.74 -1.25
CA ASN A 404 15.96 -12.39 -2.19
C ASN A 404 16.62 -11.04 -1.88
N VAL A 405 16.15 -10.30 -0.86
CA VAL A 405 16.61 -8.93 -0.55
C VAL A 405 18.12 -8.83 -0.32
N ASN A 406 18.77 -9.83 0.28
CA ASN A 406 20.21 -9.80 0.57
C ASN A 406 21.06 -10.63 -0.38
N LYS A 407 20.48 -11.23 -1.43
CA LYS A 407 21.24 -12.07 -2.37
C LYS A 407 21.99 -11.27 -3.42
N ASN A 408 21.45 -10.13 -3.84
CA ASN A 408 22.03 -9.28 -4.87
C ASN A 408 21.75 -7.82 -4.53
N LEU A 409 22.76 -6.95 -4.57
CA LEU A 409 22.61 -5.52 -4.29
C LEU A 409 21.65 -4.83 -5.28
N PHE A 410 21.63 -5.25 -6.55
CA PHE A 410 20.65 -4.75 -7.52
C PHE A 410 19.21 -5.06 -7.11
N LEU A 411 18.95 -6.33 -6.75
CA LEU A 411 17.64 -6.73 -6.23
C LEU A 411 17.33 -6.01 -4.93
N LYS A 412 18.33 -5.80 -4.07
CA LYS A 412 18.16 -5.06 -2.82
C LYS A 412 17.70 -3.62 -3.07
N VAL A 413 18.27 -2.94 -4.08
CA VAL A 413 17.82 -1.59 -4.47
C VAL A 413 16.38 -1.63 -4.94
N ILE A 414 16.02 -2.52 -5.87
CA ILE A 414 14.64 -2.64 -6.38
C ILE A 414 13.67 -2.94 -5.24
N ILE A 415 13.95 -3.94 -4.41
CA ILE A 415 13.06 -4.33 -3.31
C ILE A 415 12.91 -3.19 -2.30
N SER A 416 14.00 -2.48 -2.00
CA SER A 416 13.98 -1.36 -1.04
C SER A 416 13.19 -0.15 -1.55
N SER A 417 13.17 0.12 -2.86
CA SER A 417 12.32 1.19 -3.44
C SER A 417 10.84 0.85 -3.40
N LEU A 418 10.50 -0.45 -3.39
CA LEU A 418 9.10 -0.91 -3.36
C LEU A 418 8.47 -0.97 -1.97
N VAL A 419 9.24 -0.91 -0.87
CA VAL A 419 8.69 -1.12 0.48
C VAL A 419 7.58 -0.12 0.82
N ILE A 420 7.76 1.16 0.50
CA ILE A 420 6.73 2.18 0.76
C ILE A 420 5.47 1.93 -0.10
N PRO A 421 5.57 1.82 -1.44
CA PRO A 421 4.41 1.48 -2.28
C PRO A 421 3.70 0.20 -1.87
N LEU A 422 4.44 -0.86 -1.52
CA LEU A 422 3.86 -2.11 -1.03
C LEU A 422 3.09 -1.91 0.27
N CYS A 423 3.63 -1.17 1.24
CA CYS A 423 2.90 -0.87 2.47
C CYS A 423 1.62 -0.05 2.20
N PHE A 424 1.63 0.81 1.18
CA PHE A 424 0.50 1.66 0.83
C PHE A 424 -0.51 1.00 -0.12
N LEU A 425 -0.15 -0.13 -0.73
CA LEU A 425 -0.94 -0.86 -1.72
C LEU A 425 -2.35 -1.30 -1.27
N PRO A 426 -2.63 -1.56 0.02
CA PRO A 426 -4.01 -1.80 0.45
C PRO A 426 -4.93 -0.58 0.24
N ARG A 427 -4.36 0.60 -0.02
CA ARG A 427 -5.04 1.87 -0.34
C ARG A 427 -4.58 2.46 -1.67
N ALA A 428 -3.93 1.68 -2.53
CA ALA A 428 -3.45 2.09 -3.84
C ALA A 428 -3.60 0.95 -4.86
N GLY A 429 -3.29 1.22 -6.12
CA GLY A 429 -3.30 0.21 -7.18
C GLY A 429 -1.91 -0.35 -7.49
N LEU A 430 -1.91 -1.46 -8.21
CA LEU A 430 -0.71 -2.12 -8.75
C LEU A 430 0.13 -1.19 -9.65
N ASN A 431 -0.49 -0.19 -10.26
CA ASN A 431 0.17 0.92 -10.97
C ASN A 431 1.22 1.67 -10.13
N THR A 432 1.19 1.57 -8.80
CA THR A 432 2.21 2.17 -7.93
C THR A 432 3.45 1.28 -7.71
N VAL A 433 3.35 -0.02 -7.96
CA VAL A 433 4.39 -1.02 -7.66
C VAL A 433 5.12 -1.43 -8.92
N PHE A 434 4.43 -2.02 -9.92
CA PHE A 434 5.10 -2.60 -11.08
C PHE A 434 5.77 -1.55 -11.98
N PRO A 435 5.12 -0.42 -12.33
CA PRO A 435 5.79 0.65 -13.06
C PRO A 435 7.05 1.17 -12.36
N LEU A 436 7.05 1.23 -11.02
CA LEU A 436 8.22 1.65 -10.25
C LEU A 436 9.39 0.67 -10.38
N ILE A 437 9.14 -0.62 -10.60
CA ILE A 437 10.20 -1.60 -10.91
C ILE A 437 10.91 -1.18 -12.20
N PHE A 438 10.16 -0.92 -13.26
CA PHE A 438 10.71 -0.48 -14.56
C PHE A 438 11.49 0.83 -14.41
N TYR A 439 10.92 1.83 -13.74
CA TYR A 439 11.61 3.11 -13.51
C TYR A 439 12.87 2.94 -12.66
N THR A 440 12.87 2.07 -11.66
CA THR A 440 14.05 1.81 -10.82
C THR A 440 15.15 1.11 -11.62
N VAL A 441 14.80 0.17 -12.51
CA VAL A 441 15.78 -0.50 -13.39
C VAL A 441 16.41 0.51 -14.35
N ILE A 442 15.61 1.33 -15.03
CA ILE A 442 16.11 2.37 -15.95
C ILE A 442 17.00 3.36 -15.19
N PHE A 443 16.56 3.81 -14.01
CA PHE A 443 17.34 4.70 -13.15
C PHE A 443 18.68 4.08 -12.76
N LEU A 444 18.71 2.81 -12.37
CA LEU A 444 19.94 2.10 -12.04
C LEU A 444 20.90 2.02 -13.23
N LEU A 445 20.40 1.71 -14.43
CA LEU A 445 21.21 1.67 -15.65
C LEU A 445 21.84 3.05 -15.94
N LEU A 446 21.06 4.13 -15.79
CA LEU A 446 21.57 5.50 -15.91
C LEU A 446 22.67 5.81 -14.89
N ILE A 447 22.48 5.43 -13.62
CA ILE A 447 23.48 5.67 -12.58
C ILE A 447 24.75 4.84 -12.83
N ILE A 448 24.63 3.59 -13.29
CA ILE A 448 25.78 2.77 -13.68
C ILE A 448 26.55 3.45 -14.81
N PHE A 449 25.84 3.91 -15.85
CA PHE A 449 26.44 4.60 -16.99
C PHE A 449 27.20 5.87 -16.56
N LEU A 450 26.56 6.75 -15.78
CA LEU A 450 27.20 7.96 -15.25
C LEU A 450 28.41 7.65 -14.37
N ASN A 451 28.33 6.60 -13.56
CA ASN A 451 29.43 6.17 -12.70
C ASN A 451 30.61 5.63 -13.51
N GLN A 452 30.36 4.96 -14.64
CA GLN A 452 31.41 4.52 -15.56
C GLN A 452 32.08 5.69 -16.27
N MET A 453 31.32 6.70 -16.71
CA MET A 453 31.89 7.92 -17.32
C MET A 453 32.84 8.63 -16.35
N LEU A 454 32.41 8.89 -15.12
CA LEU A 454 33.24 9.57 -14.11
C LEU A 454 34.46 8.76 -13.66
N ARG A 455 34.48 7.43 -13.88
CA ARG A 455 35.65 6.58 -13.61
C ARG A 455 36.66 6.58 -14.75
N ARG A 456 36.26 6.91 -15.98
CA ARG A 456 37.17 7.00 -17.14
C ARG A 456 37.93 8.34 -17.17
N GLU A 457 37.42 9.35 -16.47
CA GLU A 457 38.04 10.69 -16.36
C GLU A 457 39.04 10.82 -15.20
N ARG A 458 39.25 9.76 -14.42
CA ARG A 458 40.30 9.64 -13.39
C ARG A 458 41.28 8.57 -13.80
#